data_AF-A0A7R9ZX94-F1
#
_entry.id   AF-A0A7R9ZX94-F1
#
_cell.length_a   1.000
_cell.length_b   1.000
_cell.length_c   1.000
_cell.angle_alpha   90.00
_cell.angle_beta   90.00
_cell.angle_gamma   90.00
#
_symmetry.space_group_name_H-M   'P 1'
#
loop_
_entity.id
_entity.type
_entity.pdbx_description
1 polymer ?
#
loop_
_entity_poly.entity_id
_entity_poly.type
_entity_poly.pdbx_seq_one_letter_code
_entity_poly.pdbx_strand_id
1 'polypeptide(L)'
;QFLDEWHYRVMNVLGKGWTQTKAVTAALDIMALNGVPLTPEEIKEFAEMDEQQMVVELVPKLPQVMREDFDHLALQLQMLVTTTSRVRKSIDDGVPEGIQETVEDVDSTSIGQQILKQAVVQASKEVAALHRCQDTWFRSMEKRLDRLTRSAELAEHAQQQLIAVESQLQKFGAEQNEKSKKALLGFAEGNDKSLVHTSFGTWLGLTLANRGERELRKKFEREIEDAERRLFEYKEKQLAGVKGVLMRNAREGDEALCSFVIQSWFEQVIEVKRDAATTEALRAMEAKLAKFTANNSDNTKKVMMRMGADQDAKLVEIAWSAWLTFSQDYKKDKEFEDAVKKAEQQLQVHMEKKKDEARQVLDRMNGATEAGLLSMVIQGWQQAIHDTNKTRELEEKMAAQGNKFKSLQSSHKNTAMGVQGRINEQIKANLLLRCVSVWMLEAKVNRTDKYYTNKMNHKRQQLQSVQTLFKSFAKQLEEGLGNIEGPGDSSGRTMTRRSKPGMVKDYGSASLP
;
A
#
# COMPACT_ATOMS: atom_id res chain seq x y z
N GLN A 1 -34.28 -30.15 22.14
CA GLN A 1 -33.64 -29.64 20.91
C GLN A 1 -32.16 -29.49 21.21
N PHE A 2 -31.29 -30.25 20.54
CA PHE A 2 -29.86 -30.32 20.88
C PHE A 2 -29.03 -29.16 20.29
N LEU A 3 -29.51 -28.55 19.20
CA LEU A 3 -28.91 -27.39 18.56
C LEU A 3 -30.01 -26.36 18.29
N ASP A 4 -29.77 -25.11 18.69
CA ASP A 4 -30.65 -23.97 18.40
C ASP A 4 -30.12 -23.14 17.23
N GLU A 5 -30.86 -22.11 16.83
CA GLU A 5 -30.50 -21.22 15.71
C GLU A 5 -29.12 -20.56 15.89
N TRP A 6 -28.74 -20.25 17.13
CA TRP A 6 -27.43 -19.68 17.45
C TRP A 6 -26.32 -20.70 17.19
N HIS A 7 -26.51 -21.97 17.58
CA HIS A 7 -25.54 -23.04 17.30
C HIS A 7 -25.33 -23.22 15.79
N TYR A 8 -26.39 -23.19 14.99
CA TYR A 8 -26.28 -23.25 13.53
C TYR A 8 -25.53 -22.05 12.94
N ARG A 9 -25.75 -20.85 13.49
CA ARG A 9 -25.05 -19.64 13.07
C ARG A 9 -23.55 -19.73 13.34
N VAL A 10 -23.17 -20.19 14.53
CA VAL A 10 -21.76 -20.39 14.91
C VAL A 10 -21.11 -21.49 14.08
N MET A 11 -21.77 -22.64 13.89
CA MET A 11 -21.27 -23.71 13.03
C MET A 11 -21.11 -23.27 11.57
N ASN A 12 -21.96 -22.38 11.06
CA ASN A 12 -21.83 -21.83 9.71
C ASN A 12 -20.62 -20.89 9.59
N VAL A 13 -20.31 -20.13 10.64
CA VAL A 13 -19.09 -19.27 10.67
C VAL A 13 -17.83 -20.15 10.81
N LEU A 14 -17.85 -21.12 11.71
CA LEU A 14 -16.73 -22.06 11.90
C LEU A 14 -16.51 -22.93 10.66
N GLY A 15 -17.57 -23.42 10.03
CA GLY A 15 -17.50 -24.26 8.82
C GLY A 15 -16.88 -23.57 7.61
N LYS A 16 -16.83 -22.23 7.57
CA LYS A 16 -16.10 -21.47 6.55
C LYS A 16 -14.58 -21.45 6.78
N GLY A 17 -14.11 -21.65 8.01
CA GLY A 17 -12.69 -21.59 8.38
C GLY A 17 -12.07 -22.93 8.79
N TRP A 18 -12.90 -23.88 9.23
CA TRP A 18 -12.53 -25.23 9.66
C TRP A 18 -12.88 -26.22 8.56
N THR A 19 -11.86 -26.62 7.81
CA THR A 19 -11.97 -27.77 6.91
C THR A 19 -12.07 -29.06 7.75
N GLN A 20 -12.63 -30.13 7.17
CA GLN A 20 -12.68 -31.45 7.80
C GLN A 20 -11.29 -31.88 8.30
N THR A 21 -10.25 -31.71 7.48
CA THR A 21 -8.85 -31.99 7.83
C THR A 21 -8.41 -31.24 9.08
N LYS A 22 -8.75 -29.95 9.23
CA LYS A 22 -8.40 -29.16 10.43
C LYS A 22 -9.14 -29.65 11.67
N ALA A 23 -10.42 -30.02 11.52
CA ALA A 23 -11.21 -30.55 12.63
C ALA A 23 -10.65 -31.89 13.13
N VAL A 24 -10.32 -32.79 12.20
CA VAL A 24 -9.73 -34.09 12.49
C VAL A 24 -8.33 -33.92 13.10
N THR A 25 -7.49 -33.05 12.54
CA THR A 25 -6.16 -32.73 13.09
C THR A 25 -6.26 -32.29 14.55
N ALA A 26 -7.17 -31.36 14.86
CA ALA A 26 -7.36 -30.88 16.22
C ALA A 26 -7.86 -31.98 17.18
N ALA A 27 -8.75 -32.87 16.72
CA ALA A 27 -9.20 -34.01 17.51
C ALA A 27 -8.07 -34.99 17.81
N LEU A 28 -7.22 -35.29 16.82
CA LEU A 28 -6.05 -36.15 16.97
C LEU A 28 -4.97 -35.53 17.86
N ASP A 29 -4.75 -34.22 17.78
CA ASP A 29 -3.87 -33.48 18.70
C ASP A 29 -4.35 -33.62 20.16
N ILE A 30 -5.67 -33.51 20.39
CA ILE A 30 -6.26 -33.71 21.72
C ILE A 30 -6.03 -35.15 22.19
N MET A 31 -6.19 -36.14 21.31
CA MET A 31 -5.91 -37.54 21.64
C MET A 31 -4.43 -37.75 21.99
N ALA A 32 -3.51 -37.14 21.21
CA ALA A 32 -2.08 -37.20 21.48
C ALA A 32 -1.71 -36.60 22.84
N LEU A 33 -2.30 -35.45 23.18
CA LEU A 33 -2.13 -34.81 24.49
C LEU A 33 -2.65 -35.66 25.65
N ASN A 34 -3.64 -36.52 25.41
CA ASN A 34 -4.18 -37.46 26.39
C ASN A 34 -3.49 -38.84 26.38
N GLY A 35 -2.31 -38.94 25.75
CA GLY A 35 -1.44 -40.10 25.86
C GLY A 35 -1.56 -41.12 24.73
N VAL A 36 -2.29 -40.82 23.65
CA VAL A 36 -2.18 -41.62 22.42
C VAL A 36 -0.83 -41.35 21.78
N PRO A 37 -0.02 -42.38 21.47
CA PRO A 37 1.30 -42.20 20.88
C PRO A 37 1.17 -41.85 19.39
N LEU A 38 0.78 -40.61 19.09
CA LEU A 38 0.71 -40.06 17.74
C LEU A 38 1.83 -39.04 17.54
N THR A 39 2.59 -39.23 16.47
CA THR A 39 3.56 -38.23 15.99
C THR A 39 2.85 -37.16 15.15
N PRO A 40 3.44 -35.94 15.01
CA PRO A 40 2.85 -34.89 14.17
C PRO A 40 2.66 -35.30 12.70
N GLU A 41 3.49 -36.22 12.22
CA GLU A 41 3.43 -36.76 10.85
C GLU A 41 2.23 -37.72 10.70
N GLU A 42 2.03 -38.62 11.67
CA GLU A 42 0.86 -39.52 11.70
C GLU A 42 -0.46 -38.75 11.86
N ILE A 43 -0.47 -37.66 12.63
CA ILE A 43 -1.66 -36.81 12.76
C ILE A 43 -2.07 -36.22 11.41
N LYS A 44 -1.08 -35.77 10.62
CA LYS A 44 -1.34 -35.23 9.29
C LYS A 44 -1.81 -36.32 8.33
N GLU A 45 -1.19 -37.50 8.36
CA GLU A 45 -1.58 -38.66 7.55
C GLU A 45 -3.02 -39.10 7.86
N PHE A 46 -3.35 -39.27 9.14
CA PHE A 46 -4.70 -39.63 9.59
C PHE A 46 -5.75 -38.57 9.24
N ALA A 47 -5.40 -37.28 9.26
CA ALA A 47 -6.31 -36.21 8.86
C ALA A 47 -6.62 -36.17 7.36
N GLU A 48 -5.79 -36.81 6.52
CA GLU A 48 -5.98 -36.94 5.08
C GLU A 48 -6.64 -38.29 4.68
N MET A 49 -6.73 -39.25 5.62
CA MET A 49 -7.36 -40.55 5.40
C MET A 49 -8.90 -40.48 5.37
N ASP A 50 -9.51 -41.47 4.71
CA ASP A 50 -10.95 -41.71 4.83
C ASP A 50 -11.32 -42.06 6.29
N GLU A 51 -12.46 -41.57 6.76
CA GLU A 51 -12.88 -41.70 8.16
C GLU A 51 -12.96 -43.16 8.61
N GLN A 52 -13.43 -44.07 7.76
CA GLN A 52 -13.55 -45.49 8.12
C GLN A 52 -12.17 -46.13 8.29
N GLN A 53 -11.22 -45.78 7.42
CA GLN A 53 -9.85 -46.27 7.49
C GLN A 53 -9.12 -45.67 8.70
N MET A 54 -9.28 -44.35 8.93
CA MET A 54 -8.70 -43.66 10.06
C MET A 54 -9.11 -44.32 11.39
N VAL A 55 -10.40 -44.65 11.56
CA VAL A 55 -10.88 -45.30 12.80
C VAL A 55 -10.26 -46.69 12.97
N VAL A 56 -10.17 -47.47 11.90
CA VAL A 56 -9.58 -48.82 11.93
C VAL A 56 -8.10 -48.78 12.34
N GLU A 57 -7.35 -47.77 11.89
CA GLU A 57 -5.92 -47.62 12.21
C GLU A 57 -5.66 -46.92 13.56
N LEU A 58 -6.56 -46.02 13.98
CA LEU A 58 -6.44 -45.27 15.23
C LEU A 58 -6.82 -46.10 16.46
N VAL A 59 -7.90 -46.89 16.38
CA VAL A 59 -8.40 -47.67 17.53
C VAL A 59 -7.33 -48.60 18.14
N PRO A 60 -6.52 -49.34 17.35
CA PRO A 60 -5.42 -50.14 17.88
C PRO A 60 -4.35 -49.33 18.64
N LYS A 61 -4.13 -48.06 18.27
CA LYS A 61 -3.15 -47.16 18.92
C LYS A 61 -3.66 -46.56 20.23
N LEU A 62 -4.96 -46.58 20.50
CA LEU A 62 -5.52 -46.09 21.75
C LEU A 62 -5.03 -46.96 22.94
N PRO A 63 -4.39 -46.38 23.97
CA PRO A 63 -4.05 -47.09 25.19
C PRO A 63 -5.29 -47.68 25.86
N GLN A 64 -5.15 -48.84 26.50
CA GLN A 64 -6.31 -49.53 27.12
C GLN A 64 -7.04 -48.67 28.15
N VAL A 65 -6.28 -47.93 28.98
CA VAL A 65 -6.84 -46.97 29.95
C VAL A 65 -7.71 -45.92 29.28
N MET A 66 -7.26 -45.38 28.14
CA MET A 66 -8.02 -44.38 27.40
C MET A 66 -9.25 -44.97 26.70
N ARG A 67 -9.24 -46.25 26.32
CA ARG A 67 -10.43 -46.92 25.78
C ARG A 67 -11.50 -47.12 26.85
N GLU A 68 -11.07 -47.45 28.06
CA GLU A 68 -11.96 -47.62 29.22
C GLU A 68 -12.52 -46.26 29.69
N ASP A 69 -11.70 -45.20 29.62
CA ASP A 69 -12.07 -43.84 30.02
C ASP A 69 -12.51 -42.93 28.86
N PHE A 70 -12.72 -43.48 27.65
CA PHE A 70 -13.01 -42.68 26.46
C PHE A 70 -14.31 -41.88 26.62
N ASP A 71 -15.32 -42.51 27.21
CA ASP A 71 -16.60 -41.87 27.52
C ASP A 71 -16.41 -40.70 28.49
N HIS A 72 -15.47 -40.80 29.42
CA HIS A 72 -15.16 -39.70 30.34
C HIS A 72 -14.49 -38.54 29.61
N LEU A 73 -13.53 -38.81 28.71
CA LEU A 73 -12.89 -37.79 27.88
C LEU A 73 -13.91 -37.11 26.94
N ALA A 74 -14.79 -37.90 26.30
CA ALA A 74 -15.83 -37.39 25.43
C ALA A 74 -16.80 -36.47 26.20
N LEU A 75 -17.19 -36.87 27.42
CA LEU A 75 -18.01 -36.06 28.32
C LEU A 75 -17.31 -34.75 28.71
N GLN A 76 -16.03 -34.80 29.07
CA GLN A 76 -15.24 -33.60 29.39
C GLN A 76 -15.15 -32.62 28.21
N LEU A 77 -14.92 -33.13 26.99
CA LEU A 77 -14.90 -32.33 25.78
C LEU A 77 -16.28 -31.72 25.49
N GLN A 78 -17.35 -32.48 25.67
CA GLN A 78 -18.71 -31.97 25.52
C GLN A 78 -19.03 -30.87 26.53
N MET A 79 -18.60 -31.03 27.78
CA MET A 79 -18.73 -29.98 28.80
C MET A 79 -17.96 -28.73 28.40
N LEU A 80 -16.70 -28.88 27.95
CA LEU A 80 -15.88 -27.75 27.50
C LEU A 80 -16.52 -26.99 26.32
N VAL A 81 -17.03 -27.72 25.32
CA VAL A 81 -17.72 -27.12 24.16
C VAL A 81 -18.99 -26.40 24.61
N THR A 82 -19.77 -26.98 25.52
CA THR A 82 -21.01 -26.38 26.03
C THR A 82 -20.71 -25.11 26.83
N THR A 83 -19.73 -25.15 27.73
CA THR A 83 -19.28 -23.99 28.52
C THR A 83 -18.76 -22.88 27.61
N THR A 84 -17.88 -23.22 26.66
CA THR A 84 -17.33 -22.25 25.68
C THR A 84 -18.45 -21.63 24.84
N SER A 85 -19.43 -22.43 24.42
CA SER A 85 -20.58 -21.95 23.65
C SER A 85 -21.45 -20.98 24.47
N ARG A 86 -21.73 -21.28 25.74
CA ARG A 86 -22.47 -20.39 26.63
C ARG A 86 -21.72 -19.08 26.86
N VAL A 87 -20.42 -19.13 27.18
CA VAL A 87 -19.56 -17.94 27.31
C VAL A 87 -19.59 -17.11 26.03
N ARG A 88 -19.44 -17.76 24.86
CA ARG A 88 -19.48 -17.08 23.57
C ARG A 88 -20.82 -16.40 23.30
N LYS A 89 -21.93 -17.07 23.60
CA LYS A 89 -23.27 -16.51 23.46
C LYS A 89 -23.45 -15.28 24.34
N SER A 90 -23.03 -15.35 25.61
CA SER A 90 -23.08 -14.19 26.53
C SER A 90 -22.21 -13.03 26.05
N ILE A 91 -21.05 -13.30 25.43
CA ILE A 91 -20.22 -12.26 24.78
C ILE A 91 -20.95 -11.64 23.59
N ASP A 92 -21.52 -12.46 22.69
CA ASP A 92 -22.21 -11.98 21.48
C ASP A 92 -23.48 -11.19 21.83
N ASP A 93 -24.18 -11.58 22.89
CA ASP A 93 -25.38 -10.90 23.41
C ASP A 93 -25.02 -9.67 24.27
N GLY A 94 -23.74 -9.47 24.60
CA GLY A 94 -23.26 -8.35 25.41
C GLY A 94 -23.72 -8.39 26.87
N VAL A 95 -23.98 -9.58 27.41
CA VAL A 95 -24.49 -9.81 28.78
C VAL A 95 -23.34 -10.33 29.67
N PRO A 96 -22.62 -9.46 30.40
CA PRO A 96 -21.46 -9.87 31.21
C PRO A 96 -21.84 -10.78 32.37
N GLU A 97 -23.05 -10.63 32.93
CA GLU A 97 -23.59 -11.47 34.00
C GLU A 97 -23.67 -12.94 33.58
N GLY A 98 -24.04 -13.21 32.31
CA GLY A 98 -24.11 -14.59 31.78
C GLY A 98 -22.74 -15.25 31.62
N ILE A 99 -21.66 -14.46 31.45
CA ILE A 99 -20.28 -14.99 31.45
C ILE A 99 -19.91 -15.42 32.86
N GLN A 100 -20.20 -14.57 33.86
CA GLN A 100 -19.92 -14.86 35.26
C GLN A 100 -20.69 -16.11 35.73
N GLU A 101 -22.00 -16.16 35.47
CA GLU A 101 -22.85 -17.31 35.79
C GLU A 101 -22.32 -18.60 35.15
N THR A 102 -21.94 -18.55 33.86
CA THR A 102 -21.40 -19.73 33.16
C THR A 102 -20.05 -20.19 33.73
N VAL A 103 -19.21 -19.28 34.23
CA VAL A 103 -17.91 -19.63 34.83
C VAL A 103 -18.09 -20.17 36.25
N GLU A 104 -18.99 -19.58 37.04
CA GLU A 104 -19.31 -19.99 38.41
C GLU A 104 -20.06 -21.33 38.47
N ASP A 105 -20.99 -21.58 37.54
CA ASP A 105 -21.70 -22.88 37.41
C ASP A 105 -20.73 -24.06 37.13
N VAL A 106 -19.60 -23.77 36.51
CA VAL A 106 -18.64 -24.75 36.02
C VAL A 106 -17.51 -25.02 37.02
N ASP A 107 -17.45 -24.31 38.16
CA ASP A 107 -16.37 -24.41 39.17
C ASP A 107 -16.21 -25.81 39.80
N SER A 108 -17.19 -26.72 39.63
CA SER A 108 -17.04 -28.15 39.97
C SER A 108 -16.09 -28.91 39.04
N THR A 109 -15.83 -28.38 37.84
CA THR A 109 -14.89 -28.89 36.85
C THR A 109 -13.80 -27.86 36.61
N SER A 110 -12.54 -28.24 36.73
CA SER A 110 -11.35 -27.35 36.59
C SER A 110 -11.27 -26.49 35.29
N ILE A 111 -12.22 -26.64 34.38
CA ILE A 111 -12.42 -25.93 33.12
C ILE A 111 -12.57 -24.42 33.32
N GLY A 112 -13.38 -23.97 34.30
CA GLY A 112 -13.57 -22.52 34.56
C GLY A 112 -12.24 -21.82 34.88
N GLN A 113 -11.45 -22.43 35.76
CA GLN A 113 -10.10 -21.97 36.11
C GLN A 113 -9.13 -21.99 34.92
N GLN A 114 -9.23 -22.97 34.01
CA GLN A 114 -8.41 -23.02 32.80
C GLN A 114 -8.77 -21.91 31.80
N ILE A 115 -10.07 -21.62 31.62
CA ILE A 115 -10.55 -20.52 30.77
C ILE A 115 -10.01 -19.20 31.30
N LEU A 116 -10.10 -18.95 32.62
CA LEU A 116 -9.56 -17.73 33.24
C LEU A 116 -8.04 -17.61 33.04
N LYS A 117 -7.28 -18.69 33.25
CA LYS A 117 -5.83 -18.71 32.99
C LYS A 117 -5.49 -18.38 31.54
N GLN A 118 -6.19 -18.97 30.58
CA GLN A 118 -5.97 -18.69 29.16
C GLN A 118 -6.38 -17.27 28.79
N ALA A 119 -7.47 -16.75 29.35
CA ALA A 119 -7.87 -15.36 29.16
C ALA A 119 -6.79 -14.38 29.65
N VAL A 120 -6.18 -14.64 30.82
CA VAL A 120 -5.06 -13.84 31.33
C VAL A 120 -3.83 -13.91 30.41
N VAL A 121 -3.49 -15.11 29.92
CA VAL A 121 -2.38 -15.29 28.97
C VAL A 121 -2.64 -14.53 27.67
N GLN A 122 -3.86 -14.61 27.13
CA GLN A 122 -4.24 -13.94 25.90
C GLN A 122 -4.24 -12.41 26.07
N ALA A 123 -4.81 -11.90 27.17
CA ALA A 123 -4.76 -10.48 27.52
C ALA A 123 -3.31 -9.99 27.65
N SER A 124 -2.43 -10.79 28.25
CA SER A 124 -1.00 -10.47 28.36
C SER A 124 -0.30 -10.39 27.00
N LYS A 125 -0.64 -11.28 26.06
CA LYS A 125 -0.13 -11.24 24.67
C LYS A 125 -0.61 -9.99 23.94
N GLU A 126 -1.86 -9.59 24.13
CA GLU A 126 -2.42 -8.38 23.53
C GLU A 126 -1.76 -7.11 24.08
N VAL A 127 -1.57 -7.03 25.41
CA VAL A 127 -0.81 -5.94 26.05
C VAL A 127 0.63 -5.88 25.52
N ALA A 128 1.31 -7.03 25.38
CA ALA A 128 2.65 -7.07 24.78
C ALA A 128 2.66 -6.63 23.31
N ALA A 129 1.61 -6.93 22.54
CA ALA A 129 1.47 -6.44 21.17
C ALA A 129 1.25 -4.91 21.13
N LEU A 130 0.44 -4.37 22.04
CA LEU A 130 0.24 -2.93 22.20
C LEU A 130 1.54 -2.20 22.56
N HIS A 131 2.33 -2.74 23.50
CA HIS A 131 3.65 -2.17 23.83
C HIS A 131 4.60 -2.15 22.63
N ARG A 132 4.65 -3.21 21.83
CA ARG A 132 5.47 -3.23 20.60
C ARG A 132 5.01 -2.18 19.57
N CYS A 133 3.70 -2.00 19.44
CA CYS A 133 3.14 -0.96 18.58
C CYS A 133 3.52 0.44 19.10
N GLN A 134 3.37 0.67 20.41
CA GLN A 134 3.74 1.91 21.08
C GLN A 134 5.24 2.22 20.91
N ASP A 135 6.13 1.26 21.10
CA ASP A 135 7.57 1.43 20.92
C ASP A 135 7.92 1.82 19.48
N THR A 136 7.28 1.16 18.51
CA THR A 136 7.48 1.46 17.09
C THR A 136 6.99 2.86 16.75
N TRP A 137 5.82 3.23 17.27
CA TRP A 137 5.25 4.56 17.10
C TRP A 137 6.13 5.64 17.76
N PHE A 138 6.59 5.40 18.99
CA PHE A 138 7.46 6.32 19.74
C PHE A 138 8.75 6.60 18.97
N ARG A 139 9.47 5.55 18.53
CA ARG A 139 10.71 5.70 17.73
C ARG A 139 10.48 6.44 16.40
N SER A 140 9.33 6.22 15.76
CA SER A 140 8.96 6.91 14.53
C SER A 140 8.67 8.39 14.79
N MET A 141 7.92 8.69 15.84
CA MET A 141 7.54 10.05 16.20
C MET A 141 8.73 10.86 16.72
N GLU A 142 9.63 10.25 17.49
CA GLU A 142 10.87 10.86 17.94
C GLU A 142 11.74 11.32 16.76
N LYS A 143 11.96 10.44 15.76
CA LYS A 143 12.67 10.81 14.51
C LYS A 143 11.95 11.91 13.72
N ARG A 144 10.63 11.99 13.80
CA ARG A 144 9.86 13.05 13.15
C ARG A 144 10.01 14.37 13.90
N LEU A 145 9.93 14.35 15.22
CA LEU A 145 10.12 15.52 16.08
C LEU A 145 11.54 16.07 15.91
N ASP A 146 12.57 15.24 15.95
CA ASP A 146 13.96 15.65 15.73
C ASP A 146 14.15 16.37 14.37
N ARG A 147 13.54 15.85 13.30
CA ARG A 147 13.56 16.53 11.98
C ARG A 147 12.84 17.88 11.99
N LEU A 148 11.69 17.97 12.68
CA LEU A 148 10.92 19.21 12.77
C LEU A 148 11.67 20.26 13.61
N THR A 149 12.27 19.85 14.73
CA THR A 149 13.09 20.71 15.58
C THR A 149 14.29 21.25 14.80
N ARG A 150 15.05 20.40 14.11
CA ARG A 150 16.16 20.85 13.24
C ARG A 150 15.71 21.81 12.15
N SER A 151 14.53 21.57 11.55
CA SER A 151 13.97 22.49 10.55
C SER A 151 13.57 23.84 11.17
N ALA A 152 13.07 23.86 12.40
CA ALA A 152 12.72 25.08 13.11
C ALA A 152 13.98 25.89 13.48
N GLU A 153 15.02 25.22 13.98
CA GLU A 153 16.32 25.84 14.27
C GLU A 153 16.94 26.49 13.02
N LEU A 154 16.92 25.78 11.88
CA LEU A 154 17.41 26.33 10.61
C LEU A 154 16.60 27.54 10.14
N ALA A 155 15.27 27.52 10.32
CA ALA A 155 14.41 28.64 9.97
C ALA A 155 14.68 29.86 10.86
N GLU A 156 14.86 29.65 12.17
CA GLU A 156 15.22 30.71 13.11
C GLU A 156 16.59 31.32 12.76
N HIS A 157 17.59 30.48 12.49
CA HIS A 157 18.91 30.95 12.08
C HIS A 157 18.86 31.75 10.76
N ALA A 158 18.10 31.29 9.77
CA ALA A 158 17.90 32.04 8.52
C ALA A 158 17.22 33.39 8.76
N GLN A 159 16.25 33.45 9.67
CA GLN A 159 15.59 34.69 10.06
C GLN A 159 16.54 35.66 10.77
N GLN A 160 17.39 35.16 11.67
CA GLN A 160 18.44 35.96 12.32
C GLN A 160 19.44 36.53 11.29
N GLN A 161 19.86 35.71 10.32
CA GLN A 161 20.74 36.17 9.23
C GLN A 161 20.07 37.25 8.37
N LEU A 162 18.78 37.08 8.05
CA LEU A 162 18.03 38.07 7.29
C LEU A 162 17.97 39.42 8.01
N ILE A 163 17.65 39.42 9.30
CA ILE A 163 17.62 40.64 10.13
C ILE A 163 19.01 41.31 10.17
N ALA A 164 20.09 40.52 10.29
CA ALA A 164 21.45 41.05 10.27
C ALA A 164 21.80 41.71 8.92
N VAL A 165 21.44 41.07 7.80
CA VAL A 165 21.63 41.62 6.46
C VAL A 165 20.80 42.88 6.25
N GLU A 166 19.53 42.91 6.66
CA GLU A 166 18.68 44.09 6.59
C GLU A 166 19.27 45.26 7.38
N SER A 167 19.77 45.02 8.59
CA SER A 167 20.45 46.04 9.40
C SER A 167 21.71 46.57 8.72
N GLN A 168 22.53 45.70 8.12
CA GLN A 168 23.70 46.11 7.35
C GLN A 168 23.32 46.95 6.13
N LEU A 169 22.26 46.58 5.42
CA LEU A 169 21.76 47.30 4.25
C LEU A 169 21.25 48.70 4.61
N GLN A 170 20.55 48.81 5.74
CA GLN A 170 20.11 50.09 6.29
C GLN A 170 21.29 51.00 6.66
N LYS A 171 22.30 50.46 7.34
CA LYS A 171 23.54 51.19 7.68
C LYS A 171 24.30 51.62 6.42
N PHE A 172 24.42 50.73 5.45
CA PHE A 172 25.11 51.01 4.19
C PHE A 172 24.43 52.14 3.41
N GLY A 173 23.09 52.14 3.34
CA GLY A 173 22.31 53.22 2.72
C GLY A 173 22.54 54.57 3.39
N ALA A 174 22.63 54.62 4.72
CA ALA A 174 22.90 55.86 5.45
C ALA A 174 24.34 56.37 5.23
N GLU A 175 25.35 55.50 5.39
CA GLU A 175 26.76 55.88 5.21
C GLU A 175 27.10 56.26 3.77
N GLN A 176 26.59 55.52 2.79
CA GLN A 176 26.86 55.79 1.38
C GLN A 176 26.24 57.12 0.95
N ASN A 177 25.04 57.46 1.43
CA ASN A 177 24.42 58.76 1.16
C ASN A 177 25.23 59.92 1.74
N GLU A 178 25.80 59.76 2.94
CA GLU A 178 26.62 60.80 3.57
C GLU A 178 27.97 60.99 2.86
N LYS A 179 28.66 59.88 2.51
CA LYS A 179 29.90 59.89 1.73
C LYS A 179 29.67 60.46 0.33
N SER A 180 28.58 60.09 -0.33
CA SER A 180 28.23 60.63 -1.65
C SER A 180 27.92 62.13 -1.59
N LYS A 181 27.23 62.59 -0.55
CA LYS A 181 27.04 64.04 -0.30
C LYS A 181 28.35 64.77 -0.09
N LYS A 182 29.25 64.26 0.78
CA LYS A 182 30.57 64.87 1.03
C LYS A 182 31.44 64.89 -0.22
N ALA A 183 31.46 63.80 -0.99
CA ALA A 183 32.18 63.74 -2.25
C ALA A 183 31.62 64.71 -3.30
N LEU A 184 30.28 64.81 -3.44
CA LEU A 184 29.63 65.77 -4.35
C LEU A 184 29.87 67.23 -3.93
N LEU A 185 29.89 67.52 -2.62
CA LEU A 185 30.22 68.85 -2.09
C LEU A 185 31.69 69.20 -2.35
N GLY A 186 32.63 68.27 -2.14
CA GLY A 186 34.04 68.47 -2.48
C GLY A 186 34.29 68.58 -3.98
N PHE A 187 33.41 68.03 -4.81
CA PHE A 187 33.44 68.17 -6.27
C PHE A 187 33.06 69.56 -6.77
N ALA A 188 32.23 70.28 -6.03
CA ALA A 188 31.80 71.63 -6.39
C ALA A 188 32.91 72.68 -6.19
N GLU A 189 34.00 72.34 -5.49
CA GLU A 189 35.09 73.26 -5.13
C GLU A 189 36.26 73.30 -6.14
N GLY A 190 36.00 72.98 -7.41
CA GLY A 190 36.85 73.43 -8.52
C GLY A 190 38.12 72.62 -8.79
N ASN A 191 38.10 71.29 -8.63
CA ASN A 191 39.26 70.44 -8.93
C ASN A 191 38.97 69.43 -10.06
N ASP A 192 39.05 69.89 -11.32
CA ASP A 192 38.80 69.08 -12.53
C ASP A 192 39.65 67.79 -12.58
N LYS A 193 40.88 67.81 -12.04
CA LYS A 193 41.74 66.61 -11.94
C LYS A 193 41.15 65.55 -11.00
N SER A 194 40.54 65.97 -9.89
CA SER A 194 39.87 65.06 -8.96
C SER A 194 38.66 64.38 -9.63
N LEU A 195 37.98 65.09 -10.54
CA LEU A 195 36.77 64.57 -11.22
C LEU A 195 37.15 63.48 -12.19
N VAL A 196 38.17 63.74 -13.00
CA VAL A 196 38.75 62.73 -13.88
C VAL A 196 39.20 61.51 -13.08
N HIS A 197 39.99 61.70 -12.01
CA HIS A 197 40.46 60.57 -11.20
C HIS A 197 39.31 59.78 -10.56
N THR A 198 38.26 60.46 -10.07
CA THR A 198 37.13 59.79 -9.43
C THR A 198 36.21 59.11 -10.44
N SER A 199 35.99 59.70 -11.61
CA SER A 199 35.21 59.06 -12.68
C SER A 199 35.90 57.81 -13.20
N PHE A 200 37.21 57.87 -13.47
CA PHE A 200 37.98 56.70 -13.90
C PHE A 200 38.17 55.67 -12.78
N GLY A 201 38.37 56.11 -11.53
CA GLY A 201 38.44 55.23 -10.36
C GLY A 201 37.11 54.50 -10.11
N THR A 202 35.99 55.19 -10.22
CA THR A 202 34.64 54.60 -10.09
C THR A 202 34.37 53.64 -11.24
N TRP A 203 34.73 54.01 -12.47
CA TRP A 203 34.60 53.12 -13.63
C TRP A 203 35.44 51.85 -13.49
N LEU A 204 36.70 51.99 -13.05
CA LEU A 204 37.59 50.86 -12.77
C LEU A 204 37.02 49.97 -11.65
N GLY A 205 36.53 50.56 -10.57
CA GLY A 205 35.89 49.84 -9.47
C GLY A 205 34.66 49.05 -9.94
N LEU A 206 33.78 49.67 -10.74
CA LEU A 206 32.62 49.02 -11.33
C LEU A 206 32.99 47.90 -12.30
N THR A 207 34.03 48.08 -13.10
CA THR A 207 34.49 47.02 -14.02
C THR A 207 35.10 45.83 -13.27
N LEU A 208 35.88 46.08 -12.22
CA LEU A 208 36.40 45.02 -11.35
C LEU A 208 35.29 44.30 -10.57
N ALA A 209 34.33 45.04 -10.01
CA ALA A 209 33.17 44.46 -9.33
C ALA A 209 32.32 43.61 -10.27
N ASN A 210 32.02 44.11 -11.48
CA ASN A 210 31.28 43.35 -12.50
C ASN A 210 32.03 42.09 -12.94
N ARG A 211 33.37 42.14 -12.99
CA ARG A 211 34.19 40.96 -13.28
C ARG A 211 34.08 39.93 -12.15
N GLY A 212 34.20 40.37 -10.90
CA GLY A 212 34.01 39.50 -9.72
C GLY A 212 32.60 38.89 -9.67
N GLU A 213 31.55 39.68 -9.95
CA GLU A 213 30.18 39.18 -10.00
C GLU A 213 29.98 38.14 -11.12
N ARG A 214 30.58 38.36 -12.30
CA ARG A 214 30.55 37.36 -13.39
C ARG A 214 31.26 36.06 -13.00
N GLU A 215 32.37 36.13 -12.28
CA GLU A 215 33.07 34.95 -11.79
C GLU A 215 32.23 34.19 -10.73
N LEU A 216 31.59 34.92 -9.81
CA LEU A 216 30.64 34.37 -8.84
C LEU A 216 29.43 33.72 -9.51
N ARG A 217 28.82 34.38 -10.50
CA ARG A 217 27.70 33.80 -11.28
C ARG A 217 28.12 32.51 -11.96
N LYS A 218 29.28 32.49 -12.64
CA LYS A 218 29.83 31.28 -13.26
C LYS A 218 30.10 30.15 -12.25
N LYS A 219 30.47 30.49 -11.01
CA LYS A 219 30.66 29.50 -9.94
C LYS A 219 29.32 28.90 -9.51
N PHE A 220 28.31 29.73 -9.24
CA PHE A 220 26.99 29.24 -8.84
C PHE A 220 26.25 28.51 -9.97
N GLU A 221 26.39 28.94 -11.22
CA GLU A 221 25.87 28.21 -12.38
C GLU A 221 26.45 26.78 -12.43
N ARG A 222 27.76 26.63 -12.21
CA ARG A 222 28.39 25.29 -12.12
C ARG A 222 27.88 24.47 -10.94
N GLU A 223 27.74 25.09 -9.77
CA GLU A 223 27.20 24.39 -8.58
C GLU A 223 25.75 23.93 -8.79
N ILE A 224 24.94 24.72 -9.49
CA ILE A 224 23.56 24.36 -9.88
C ILE A 224 23.58 23.20 -10.88
N GLU A 225 24.38 23.28 -11.95
CA GLU A 225 24.51 22.20 -12.94
C GLU A 225 24.98 20.88 -12.30
N ASP A 226 25.95 20.93 -11.38
CA ASP A 226 26.41 19.76 -10.64
C ASP A 226 25.33 19.20 -9.71
N ALA A 227 24.57 20.06 -9.02
CA ALA A 227 23.46 19.63 -8.18
C ALA A 227 22.32 18.99 -8.99
N GLU A 228 21.97 19.56 -10.14
CA GLU A 228 20.99 19.01 -11.08
C GLU A 228 21.44 17.66 -11.64
N ARG A 229 22.72 17.53 -12.00
CA ARG A 229 23.30 16.26 -12.45
C ARG A 229 23.22 15.18 -11.37
N ARG A 230 23.60 15.50 -10.13
CA ARG A 230 23.49 14.58 -8.99
C ARG A 230 22.05 14.16 -8.72
N LEU A 231 21.10 15.09 -8.84
CA LEU A 231 19.67 14.79 -8.69
C LEU A 231 19.19 13.83 -9.79
N PHE A 232 19.63 14.04 -11.02
CA PHE A 232 19.30 13.16 -12.15
C PHE A 232 19.85 11.75 -11.93
N GLU A 233 21.14 11.62 -11.59
CA GLU A 233 21.77 10.33 -11.28
C GLU A 233 21.07 9.60 -10.12
N TYR A 234 20.66 10.33 -9.07
CA TYR A 234 19.92 9.76 -7.96
C TYR A 234 18.56 9.22 -8.41
N LYS A 235 17.81 9.98 -9.21
CA LYS A 235 16.51 9.54 -9.76
C LYS A 235 16.68 8.33 -10.68
N GLU A 236 17.72 8.30 -11.51
CA GLU A 236 18.02 7.16 -12.37
C GLU A 236 18.34 5.91 -11.56
N LYS A 237 19.17 6.01 -10.51
CA LYS A 237 19.45 4.91 -9.58
C LYS A 237 18.20 4.39 -8.88
N GLN A 238 17.33 5.28 -8.41
CA GLN A 238 16.06 4.90 -7.78
C GLN A 238 15.14 4.18 -8.78
N LEU A 239 15.05 4.69 -10.01
CA LEU A 239 14.22 4.10 -11.06
C LEU A 239 14.77 2.74 -11.51
N ALA A 240 16.09 2.59 -11.59
CA ALA A 240 16.73 1.30 -11.82
C ALA A 240 16.46 0.30 -10.68
N GLY A 241 16.50 0.76 -9.42
CA GLY A 241 16.14 -0.05 -8.25
C GLY A 241 14.69 -0.53 -8.28
N VAL A 242 13.74 0.37 -8.58
CA VAL A 242 12.31 0.02 -8.72
C VAL A 242 12.09 -0.96 -9.87
N LYS A 243 12.73 -0.73 -11.03
CA LYS A 243 12.68 -1.69 -12.16
C LYS A 243 13.23 -3.05 -11.78
N GLY A 244 14.34 -3.09 -11.03
CA GLY A 244 14.94 -4.34 -10.56
C GLY A 244 14.00 -5.14 -9.66
N VAL A 245 13.34 -4.47 -8.70
CA VAL A 245 12.34 -5.11 -7.83
C VAL A 245 11.14 -5.59 -8.64
N LEU A 246 10.62 -4.76 -9.56
CA LEU A 246 9.48 -5.13 -10.41
C LEU A 246 9.79 -6.37 -11.26
N MET A 247 10.98 -6.42 -11.89
CA MET A 247 11.41 -7.56 -12.70
C MET A 247 11.66 -8.81 -11.86
N ARG A 248 12.18 -8.67 -10.64
CA ARG A 248 12.34 -9.80 -9.72
C ARG A 248 10.97 -10.36 -9.31
N ASN A 249 10.02 -9.50 -8.93
CA ASN A 249 8.67 -9.94 -8.59
C ASN A 249 7.95 -10.59 -9.78
N ALA A 250 8.16 -10.08 -11.00
CA ALA A 250 7.62 -10.70 -12.22
C ALA A 250 8.20 -12.11 -12.41
N ARG A 251 9.53 -12.28 -12.26
CA ARG A 251 10.18 -13.60 -12.32
C ARG A 251 9.71 -14.55 -11.22
N GLU A 252 9.59 -14.08 -9.98
CA GLU A 252 9.05 -14.88 -8.87
C GLU A 252 7.61 -15.31 -9.17
N GLY A 253 6.80 -14.44 -9.80
CA GLY A 253 5.47 -14.78 -10.27
C GLY A 253 5.46 -15.84 -11.38
N ASP A 254 6.35 -15.72 -12.37
CA ASP A 254 6.49 -16.69 -13.46
C ASP A 254 6.98 -18.05 -12.92
N GLU A 255 7.97 -18.08 -12.02
CA GLU A 255 8.46 -19.29 -11.37
C GLU A 255 7.37 -19.94 -10.51
N ALA A 256 6.61 -19.15 -9.74
CA ALA A 256 5.48 -19.65 -8.97
C ALA A 256 4.39 -20.25 -9.87
N LEU A 257 4.10 -19.63 -11.01
CA LEU A 257 3.13 -20.15 -11.98
C LEU A 257 3.62 -21.46 -12.61
N CYS A 258 4.90 -21.54 -13.01
CA CYS A 258 5.49 -22.78 -13.52
C CYS A 258 5.46 -23.89 -12.46
N SER A 259 5.80 -23.58 -11.21
CA SER A 259 5.72 -24.54 -10.10
C SER A 259 4.30 -25.05 -9.89
N PHE A 260 3.31 -24.14 -9.91
CA PHE A 260 1.90 -24.49 -9.78
C PHE A 260 1.44 -25.42 -10.91
N VAL A 261 1.77 -25.10 -12.17
CA VAL A 261 1.40 -25.95 -13.32
C VAL A 261 2.02 -27.35 -13.22
N ILE A 262 3.29 -27.45 -12.84
CA ILE A 262 3.97 -28.75 -12.67
C ILE A 262 3.35 -29.54 -11.53
N GLN A 263 3.06 -28.89 -10.40
CA GLN A 263 2.43 -29.54 -9.26
C GLN A 263 1.03 -30.04 -9.59
N SER A 264 0.18 -29.21 -10.21
CA SER A 264 -1.15 -29.63 -10.64
C SER A 264 -1.10 -30.77 -11.66
N TRP A 265 -0.14 -30.76 -12.59
CA TRP A 265 0.05 -31.88 -13.51
C TRP A 265 0.46 -33.17 -12.77
N PHE A 266 1.37 -33.07 -11.81
CA PHE A 266 1.81 -34.21 -11.00
C PHE A 266 0.66 -34.80 -10.17
N GLU A 267 -0.15 -33.95 -9.53
CA GLU A 267 -1.35 -34.35 -8.79
C GLU A 267 -2.34 -35.10 -9.70
N GLN A 268 -2.62 -34.58 -10.89
CA GLN A 268 -3.47 -35.23 -11.89
C GLN A 268 -2.92 -36.59 -12.32
N VAL A 269 -1.60 -36.71 -12.54
CA VAL A 269 -0.98 -38.00 -12.88
C VAL A 269 -1.11 -39.02 -11.73
N ILE A 270 -1.04 -38.57 -10.47
CA ILE A 270 -1.25 -39.42 -9.31
C ILE A 270 -2.71 -39.87 -9.22
N GLU A 271 -3.67 -38.96 -9.39
CA GLU A 271 -5.10 -39.28 -9.37
C GLU A 271 -5.44 -40.33 -10.45
N VAL A 272 -5.00 -40.11 -11.68
CA VAL A 272 -5.22 -41.07 -12.78
C VAL A 272 -4.64 -42.46 -12.47
N LYS A 273 -3.46 -42.53 -11.83
CA LYS A 273 -2.88 -43.81 -11.39
C LYS A 273 -3.68 -44.46 -10.28
N ARG A 274 -4.20 -43.70 -9.32
CA ARG A 274 -5.06 -44.20 -8.23
C ARG A 274 -6.37 -44.74 -8.80
N ASP A 275 -7.00 -44.01 -9.71
CA ASP A 275 -8.24 -44.42 -10.37
C ASP A 275 -8.06 -45.67 -11.22
N ALA A 276 -6.93 -45.80 -11.91
CA ALA A 276 -6.57 -47.02 -12.62
C ALA A 276 -6.42 -48.22 -11.67
N ALA A 277 -5.78 -48.02 -10.51
CA ALA A 277 -5.60 -49.08 -9.52
C ALA A 277 -6.93 -49.50 -8.86
N THR A 278 -7.80 -48.54 -8.52
CA THR A 278 -9.13 -48.84 -7.96
C THR A 278 -10.03 -49.53 -8.99
N THR A 279 -10.02 -49.10 -10.26
CA THR A 279 -10.78 -49.79 -11.31
C THR A 279 -10.27 -51.21 -11.58
N GLU A 280 -8.96 -51.44 -11.52
CA GLU A 280 -8.39 -52.80 -11.62
C GLU A 280 -8.79 -53.67 -10.42
N ALA A 281 -8.75 -53.12 -9.20
CA ALA A 281 -9.20 -53.81 -7.99
C ALA A 281 -10.70 -54.18 -8.05
N LEU A 282 -11.55 -53.27 -8.53
CA LEU A 282 -12.98 -53.52 -8.72
C LEU A 282 -13.21 -54.67 -9.72
N ARG A 283 -12.54 -54.65 -10.88
CA ARG A 283 -12.63 -55.75 -11.86
C ARG A 283 -12.15 -57.09 -11.29
N ALA A 284 -11.08 -57.08 -10.49
CA ALA A 284 -10.60 -58.29 -9.83
C ALA A 284 -11.62 -58.85 -8.82
N MET A 285 -12.34 -57.96 -8.11
CA MET A 285 -13.40 -58.35 -7.19
C MET A 285 -14.63 -58.91 -7.93
N GLU A 286 -15.06 -58.27 -9.02
CA GLU A 286 -16.12 -58.76 -9.89
C GLU A 286 -15.79 -60.15 -10.47
N ALA A 287 -14.55 -60.35 -10.92
CA ALA A 287 -14.08 -61.66 -11.40
C ALA A 287 -14.10 -62.73 -10.30
N LYS A 288 -13.74 -62.37 -9.05
CA LYS A 288 -13.84 -63.29 -7.90
C LYS A 288 -15.30 -63.65 -7.59
N LEU A 289 -16.21 -62.68 -7.62
CA LEU A 289 -17.63 -62.92 -7.40
C LEU A 289 -18.23 -63.83 -8.48
N ALA A 290 -17.89 -63.59 -9.76
CA ALA A 290 -18.29 -64.46 -10.87
C ALA A 290 -17.76 -65.89 -10.72
N LYS A 291 -16.52 -66.06 -10.24
CA LYS A 291 -15.94 -67.38 -9.97
C LYS A 291 -16.60 -68.07 -8.78
N PHE A 292 -16.97 -67.31 -7.75
CA PHE A 292 -17.66 -67.85 -6.57
C PHE A 292 -19.06 -68.34 -6.92
N THR A 293 -19.84 -67.57 -7.68
CA THR A 293 -21.17 -67.98 -8.14
C THR A 293 -21.10 -69.22 -9.05
N ALA A 294 -20.14 -69.29 -9.96
CA ALA A 294 -19.91 -70.47 -10.79
C ALA A 294 -19.59 -71.72 -9.95
N ASN A 295 -18.63 -71.64 -9.03
CA ASN A 295 -18.23 -72.74 -8.16
C ASN A 295 -19.38 -73.25 -7.27
N ASN A 296 -20.21 -72.34 -6.75
CA ASN A 296 -21.33 -72.71 -5.89
C ASN A 296 -22.41 -73.47 -6.69
N SER A 297 -22.66 -73.04 -7.93
CA SER A 297 -23.59 -73.72 -8.84
C SER A 297 -23.12 -75.15 -9.19
N ASP A 298 -21.81 -75.34 -9.42
CA ASP A 298 -21.24 -76.65 -9.75
C ASP A 298 -21.16 -77.59 -8.54
N ASN A 299 -20.87 -77.07 -7.35
CA ASN A 299 -20.90 -77.87 -6.13
C ASN A 299 -22.33 -78.33 -5.80
N THR A 300 -23.34 -77.47 -6.01
CA THR A 300 -24.75 -77.84 -5.84
C THR A 300 -25.17 -78.96 -6.80
N LYS A 301 -24.74 -78.88 -8.07
CA LYS A 301 -24.98 -79.94 -9.07
C LYS A 301 -24.29 -81.27 -8.69
N LYS A 302 -23.05 -81.22 -8.17
CA LYS A 302 -22.31 -82.42 -7.73
C LYS A 302 -22.97 -83.11 -6.52
N VAL A 303 -23.52 -82.34 -5.58
CA VAL A 303 -24.28 -82.90 -4.44
C VAL A 303 -25.57 -83.56 -4.91
N MET A 304 -26.32 -82.91 -5.82
CA MET A 304 -27.53 -83.50 -6.41
C MET A 304 -27.23 -84.78 -7.20
N MET A 305 -26.14 -84.84 -7.97
CA MET A 305 -25.78 -86.04 -8.72
C MET A 305 -25.27 -87.20 -7.84
N ARG A 306 -24.69 -86.93 -6.66
CA ARG A 306 -24.27 -88.01 -5.73
C ARG A 306 -25.43 -88.65 -4.97
N MET A 307 -26.59 -87.99 -4.88
CA MET A 307 -27.78 -88.56 -4.25
C MET A 307 -28.54 -89.54 -5.16
N GLY A 308 -28.13 -89.71 -6.43
CA GLY A 308 -28.88 -90.47 -7.43
C GLY A 308 -28.37 -91.89 -7.74
N ALA A 309 -27.33 -92.41 -7.07
CA ALA A 309 -26.76 -93.72 -7.43
C ALA A 309 -26.41 -94.58 -6.22
N ASP A 310 -27.11 -95.71 -6.12
CA ASP A 310 -26.88 -96.90 -5.30
C ASP A 310 -26.89 -96.78 -3.77
N GLN A 311 -27.98 -97.26 -3.16
CA GLN A 311 -27.96 -98.41 -2.25
C GLN A 311 -29.36 -98.62 -1.65
N ASP A 312 -30.14 -99.57 -2.19
CA ASP A 312 -31.48 -99.92 -1.67
C ASP A 312 -31.44 -100.45 -0.21
N ALA A 313 -30.31 -101.02 0.22
CA ALA A 313 -30.10 -101.41 1.61
C ALA A 313 -29.76 -100.21 2.52
N LYS A 314 -29.03 -99.20 2.02
CA LYS A 314 -28.89 -97.92 2.74
C LYS A 314 -30.19 -97.12 2.69
N LEU A 315 -31.08 -97.31 1.73
CA LEU A 315 -32.37 -96.61 1.74
C LEU A 315 -33.22 -96.99 2.96
N VAL A 316 -33.09 -98.21 3.51
CA VAL A 316 -33.80 -98.61 4.74
C VAL A 316 -33.09 -98.05 6.00
N GLU A 317 -31.76 -98.05 6.04
CA GLU A 317 -30.98 -97.45 7.14
C GLU A 317 -31.00 -95.91 7.09
N ILE A 318 -31.07 -95.32 5.91
CA ILE A 318 -31.33 -93.90 5.65
C ILE A 318 -32.80 -93.61 5.88
N ALA A 319 -33.77 -94.49 5.62
CA ALA A 319 -35.16 -94.22 5.98
C ALA A 319 -35.36 -94.26 7.50
N TRP A 320 -34.70 -95.18 8.21
CA TRP A 320 -34.77 -95.25 9.68
C TRP A 320 -33.92 -94.17 10.37
N SER A 321 -32.70 -93.91 9.89
CA SER A 321 -31.91 -92.78 10.37
C SER A 321 -32.51 -91.46 9.93
N ALA A 322 -33.10 -91.33 8.75
CA ALA A 322 -33.86 -90.15 8.36
C ALA A 322 -35.18 -90.07 9.12
N TRP A 323 -35.80 -91.15 9.62
CA TRP A 323 -36.96 -91.02 10.52
C TRP A 323 -36.54 -90.61 11.94
N LEU A 324 -35.42 -91.13 12.44
CA LEU A 324 -34.85 -90.74 13.73
C LEU A 324 -34.32 -89.29 13.68
N THR A 325 -33.62 -88.95 12.60
CA THR A 325 -33.11 -87.62 12.29
C THR A 325 -34.27 -86.71 11.96
N PHE A 326 -35.31 -87.13 11.24
CA PHE A 326 -36.54 -86.36 11.07
C PHE A 326 -37.29 -86.19 12.40
N SER A 327 -37.24 -87.13 13.35
CA SER A 327 -37.87 -86.93 14.65
C SER A 327 -37.08 -85.95 15.53
N GLN A 328 -35.74 -85.99 15.46
CA GLN A 328 -34.84 -85.06 16.15
C GLN A 328 -34.86 -83.68 15.49
N ASP A 329 -34.81 -83.63 14.18
CA ASP A 329 -34.92 -82.44 13.35
C ASP A 329 -36.33 -81.91 13.35
N TYR A 330 -37.39 -82.71 13.50
CA TYR A 330 -38.74 -82.19 13.73
C TYR A 330 -38.88 -81.58 15.12
N LYS A 331 -38.15 -82.08 16.14
CA LYS A 331 -38.10 -81.41 17.45
C LYS A 331 -37.28 -80.12 17.39
N LYS A 332 -36.13 -80.14 16.70
CA LYS A 332 -35.31 -78.95 16.49
C LYS A 332 -35.98 -77.94 15.57
N ASP A 333 -36.64 -78.38 14.51
CA ASP A 333 -37.43 -77.58 13.58
C ASP A 333 -38.72 -77.13 14.23
N LYS A 334 -39.28 -77.84 15.21
CA LYS A 334 -40.38 -77.30 16.01
C LYS A 334 -39.87 -76.23 16.98
N GLU A 335 -38.72 -76.43 17.62
CA GLU A 335 -38.08 -75.40 18.44
C GLU A 335 -37.60 -74.20 17.59
N PHE A 336 -37.15 -74.45 16.38
CA PHE A 336 -36.71 -73.45 15.40
C PHE A 336 -37.91 -72.80 14.72
N GLU A 337 -39.00 -73.50 14.41
CA GLU A 337 -40.27 -72.92 13.94
C GLU A 337 -40.95 -72.14 15.05
N ASP A 338 -40.85 -72.55 16.31
CA ASP A 338 -41.37 -71.78 17.44
C ASP A 338 -40.49 -70.55 17.69
N ALA A 339 -39.16 -70.66 17.55
CA ALA A 339 -38.23 -69.54 17.60
C ALA A 339 -38.35 -68.61 16.39
N VAL A 340 -38.57 -69.15 15.19
CA VAL A 340 -38.80 -68.43 13.95
C VAL A 340 -40.19 -67.83 13.95
N LYS A 341 -41.25 -68.48 14.43
CA LYS A 341 -42.55 -67.84 14.64
C LYS A 341 -42.47 -66.73 15.65
N LYS A 342 -41.68 -66.89 16.72
CA LYS A 342 -41.46 -65.82 17.70
C LYS A 342 -40.64 -64.69 17.11
N ALA A 343 -39.63 -65.00 16.29
CA ALA A 343 -38.81 -64.02 15.57
C ALA A 343 -39.57 -63.38 14.41
N GLU A 344 -40.46 -64.08 13.73
CA GLU A 344 -41.34 -63.62 12.66
C GLU A 344 -42.47 -62.80 13.26
N GLN A 345 -43.04 -63.17 14.40
CA GLN A 345 -43.97 -62.30 15.14
C GLN A 345 -43.27 -61.04 15.62
N GLN A 346 -42.03 -61.15 16.13
CA GLN A 346 -41.23 -59.98 16.50
C GLN A 346 -40.87 -59.14 15.28
N LEU A 347 -40.50 -59.75 14.16
CA LEU A 347 -40.14 -59.09 12.91
C LEU A 347 -41.36 -58.54 12.20
N GLN A 348 -42.54 -59.13 12.35
CA GLN A 348 -43.80 -58.66 11.81
C GLN A 348 -44.34 -57.50 12.63
N VAL A 349 -44.20 -57.53 13.96
CA VAL A 349 -44.41 -56.36 14.84
C VAL A 349 -43.37 -55.27 14.54
N HIS A 350 -42.12 -55.62 14.25
CA HIS A 350 -41.07 -54.68 13.86
C HIS A 350 -41.27 -54.14 12.45
N MET A 351 -41.80 -54.93 11.52
CA MET A 351 -42.11 -54.56 10.13
C MET A 351 -43.40 -53.75 10.06
N GLU A 352 -44.40 -54.00 10.90
CA GLU A 352 -45.57 -53.12 11.03
C GLU A 352 -45.15 -51.76 11.62
N LYS A 353 -44.36 -51.74 12.70
CA LYS A 353 -43.75 -50.48 13.21
C LYS A 353 -42.87 -49.78 12.17
N LYS A 354 -42.01 -50.52 11.46
CA LYS A 354 -41.11 -49.97 10.44
C LYS A 354 -41.84 -49.59 9.17
N LYS A 355 -42.97 -50.21 8.82
CA LYS A 355 -43.78 -49.85 7.66
C LYS A 355 -44.52 -48.56 7.92
N ASP A 356 -45.01 -48.32 9.14
CA ASP A 356 -45.59 -47.03 9.52
C ASP A 356 -44.52 -45.93 9.63
N GLU A 357 -43.33 -46.23 10.17
CA GLU A 357 -42.18 -45.31 10.18
C GLU A 357 -41.65 -45.03 8.75
N ALA A 358 -41.51 -46.04 7.91
CA ALA A 358 -41.02 -45.91 6.53
C ALA A 358 -42.03 -45.22 5.63
N ARG A 359 -43.34 -45.39 5.86
CA ARG A 359 -44.39 -44.63 5.16
C ARG A 359 -44.37 -43.16 5.61
N GLN A 360 -44.13 -42.89 6.89
CA GLN A 360 -43.89 -41.52 7.39
C GLN A 360 -42.59 -40.89 6.87
N VAL A 361 -41.55 -41.68 6.61
CA VAL A 361 -40.28 -41.22 6.05
C VAL A 361 -40.38 -41.04 4.53
N LEU A 362 -41.11 -41.91 3.82
CA LEU A 362 -41.38 -41.76 2.38
C LEU A 362 -42.35 -40.61 2.09
N ASP A 363 -43.39 -40.39 2.89
CA ASP A 363 -44.26 -39.21 2.77
C ASP A 363 -43.49 -37.92 3.13
N ARG A 364 -42.51 -37.98 4.05
CA ARG A 364 -41.59 -36.88 4.32
C ARG A 364 -40.55 -36.66 3.22
N MET A 365 -40.04 -37.73 2.59
CA MET A 365 -39.06 -37.63 1.49
C MET A 365 -39.71 -37.16 0.19
N ASN A 366 -40.92 -37.61 -0.11
CA ASN A 366 -41.63 -37.21 -1.33
C ASN A 366 -42.20 -35.78 -1.24
N GLY A 367 -42.44 -35.27 -0.03
CA GLY A 367 -42.73 -33.85 0.20
C GLY A 367 -41.49 -32.94 0.26
N ALA A 368 -40.30 -33.49 0.49
CA ALA A 368 -39.07 -32.71 0.70
C ALA A 368 -38.16 -32.58 -0.52
N THR A 369 -38.30 -33.44 -1.55
CA THR A 369 -37.39 -33.42 -2.71
C THR A 369 -37.68 -32.26 -3.67
N GLU A 370 -38.95 -31.97 -4.00
CA GLU A 370 -39.28 -30.81 -4.84
C GLU A 370 -39.13 -29.48 -4.08
N ALA A 371 -39.60 -29.41 -2.83
CA ALA A 371 -39.47 -28.21 -2.00
C ALA A 371 -38.01 -27.91 -1.62
N GLY A 372 -37.20 -28.95 -1.38
CA GLY A 372 -35.77 -28.82 -1.09
C GLY A 372 -34.96 -28.37 -2.29
N LEU A 373 -35.24 -28.92 -3.48
CA LEU A 373 -34.59 -28.46 -4.72
C LEU A 373 -34.95 -27.00 -5.02
N LEU A 374 -36.24 -26.64 -4.90
CA LEU A 374 -36.70 -25.26 -5.05
C LEU A 374 -36.02 -24.33 -4.03
N SER A 375 -35.89 -24.76 -2.77
CA SER A 375 -35.20 -24.01 -1.74
C SER A 375 -33.72 -23.80 -2.06
N MET A 376 -33.01 -24.84 -2.51
CA MET A 376 -31.61 -24.72 -2.94
C MET A 376 -31.44 -23.81 -4.15
N VAL A 377 -32.34 -23.88 -5.14
CA VAL A 377 -32.32 -22.98 -6.31
C VAL A 377 -32.58 -21.54 -5.90
N ILE A 378 -33.55 -21.29 -5.01
CA ILE A 378 -33.84 -19.95 -4.49
C ILE A 378 -32.68 -19.42 -3.65
N GLN A 379 -32.06 -20.25 -2.80
CA GLN A 379 -30.88 -19.86 -2.03
C GLN A 379 -29.67 -19.58 -2.93
N GLY A 380 -29.44 -20.41 -3.96
CA GLY A 380 -28.40 -20.18 -4.96
C GLY A 380 -28.63 -18.88 -5.74
N TRP A 381 -29.87 -18.60 -6.13
CA TRP A 381 -30.25 -17.35 -6.77
C TRP A 381 -30.09 -16.13 -5.86
N GLN A 382 -30.52 -16.25 -4.60
CA GLN A 382 -30.33 -15.20 -3.58
C GLN A 382 -28.84 -14.90 -3.36
N GLN A 383 -28.02 -15.95 -3.27
CA GLN A 383 -26.56 -15.81 -3.12
C GLN A 383 -25.94 -15.17 -4.36
N ALA A 384 -26.34 -15.58 -5.56
CA ALA A 384 -25.88 -14.98 -6.82
C ALA A 384 -26.26 -13.49 -6.93
N ILE A 385 -27.48 -13.12 -6.53
CA ILE A 385 -27.90 -11.71 -6.46
C ILE A 385 -27.08 -10.93 -5.45
N HIS A 386 -26.84 -11.50 -4.27
CA HIS A 386 -26.05 -10.87 -3.22
C HIS A 386 -24.61 -10.61 -3.67
N ASP A 387 -23.98 -11.60 -4.30
CA ASP A 387 -22.61 -11.49 -4.80
C ASP A 387 -22.52 -10.52 -5.98
N THR A 388 -23.53 -10.50 -6.86
CA THR A 388 -23.64 -9.51 -7.94
C THR A 388 -23.77 -8.09 -7.39
N ASN A 389 -24.62 -7.88 -6.37
CA ASN A 389 -24.79 -6.58 -5.72
C ASN A 389 -23.50 -6.12 -5.03
N LYS A 390 -22.81 -7.00 -4.31
CA LYS A 390 -21.50 -6.69 -3.71
C LYS A 390 -20.45 -6.34 -4.75
N THR A 391 -20.42 -7.07 -5.86
CA THR A 391 -19.50 -6.79 -6.98
C THR A 391 -19.79 -5.41 -7.55
N ARG A 392 -21.07 -5.07 -7.77
CA ARG A 392 -21.48 -3.73 -8.23
C ARG A 392 -21.12 -2.63 -7.23
N GLU A 393 -21.32 -2.85 -5.93
CA GLU A 393 -20.90 -1.89 -4.90
C GLU A 393 -19.37 -1.68 -4.88
N LEU A 394 -18.58 -2.74 -5.10
CA LEU A 394 -17.13 -2.63 -5.20
C LEU A 394 -16.70 -1.88 -6.46
N GLU A 395 -17.33 -2.14 -7.61
CA GLU A 395 -17.12 -1.39 -8.84
C GLU A 395 -17.50 0.09 -8.69
N GLU A 396 -18.64 0.40 -8.06
CA GLU A 396 -19.06 1.77 -7.76
C GLU A 396 -18.06 2.47 -6.82
N LYS A 397 -17.57 1.78 -5.78
CA LYS A 397 -16.52 2.32 -4.88
C LYS A 397 -15.21 2.56 -5.62
N MET A 398 -14.78 1.65 -6.50
CA MET A 398 -13.57 1.84 -7.33
C MET A 398 -13.74 2.98 -8.32
N ALA A 399 -14.90 3.09 -8.98
CA ALA A 399 -15.21 4.19 -9.88
C ALA A 399 -15.24 5.54 -9.14
N ALA A 400 -15.84 5.58 -7.95
CA ALA A 400 -15.87 6.78 -7.11
C ALA A 400 -14.45 7.19 -6.64
N GLN A 401 -13.61 6.23 -6.24
CA GLN A 401 -12.21 6.49 -5.90
C GLN A 401 -11.41 6.96 -7.13
N GLY A 402 -11.63 6.35 -8.29
CA GLY A 402 -11.02 6.77 -9.56
C GLY A 402 -11.39 8.20 -9.94
N ASN A 403 -12.65 8.60 -9.74
CA ASN A 403 -13.11 9.97 -9.97
C ASN A 403 -12.48 10.96 -8.96
N LYS A 404 -12.37 10.58 -7.67
CA LYS A 404 -11.66 11.39 -6.67
C LYS A 404 -10.19 11.57 -7.04
N PHE A 405 -9.52 10.50 -7.48
CA PHE A 405 -8.12 10.56 -7.90
C PHE A 405 -7.93 11.45 -9.12
N LYS A 406 -8.79 11.32 -10.15
CA LYS A 406 -8.80 12.21 -11.32
C LYS A 406 -9.04 13.67 -10.93
N SER A 407 -9.95 13.93 -9.99
CA SER A 407 -10.23 15.28 -9.49
C SER A 407 -9.01 15.87 -8.76
N LEU A 408 -8.37 15.10 -7.86
CA LEU A 408 -7.13 15.50 -7.18
C LEU A 408 -6.00 15.75 -8.18
N GLN A 409 -5.80 14.87 -9.15
CA GLN A 409 -4.78 15.03 -10.19
C GLN A 409 -5.03 16.29 -11.04
N SER A 410 -6.29 16.56 -11.39
CA SER A 410 -6.69 17.79 -12.09
C SER A 410 -6.43 19.03 -11.24
N SER A 411 -6.80 19.01 -9.95
CA SER A 411 -6.54 20.09 -9.00
C SER A 411 -5.04 20.38 -8.89
N HIS A 412 -4.22 19.35 -8.66
CA HIS A 412 -2.77 19.49 -8.60
C HIS A 412 -2.17 20.02 -9.90
N LYS A 413 -2.65 19.55 -11.06
CA LYS A 413 -2.22 20.07 -12.37
C LYS A 413 -2.56 21.55 -12.52
N ASN A 414 -3.77 21.96 -12.14
CA ASN A 414 -4.21 23.35 -12.22
C ASN A 414 -3.41 24.25 -11.26
N THR A 415 -3.14 23.80 -10.03
CA THR A 415 -2.28 24.53 -9.08
C THR A 415 -0.86 24.66 -9.62
N ALA A 416 -0.28 23.59 -10.17
CA ALA A 416 1.05 23.62 -10.77
C ALA A 416 1.11 24.58 -11.97
N MET A 417 0.11 24.55 -12.86
CA MET A 417 0.00 25.50 -13.97
C MET A 417 -0.17 26.94 -13.49
N GLY A 418 -0.93 27.18 -12.44
CA GLY A 418 -1.09 28.52 -11.85
C GLY A 418 0.22 29.06 -11.27
N VAL A 419 0.99 28.22 -10.57
CA VAL A 419 2.34 28.58 -10.08
C VAL A 419 3.27 28.89 -11.25
N GLN A 420 3.31 28.04 -12.28
CA GLN A 420 4.11 28.27 -13.48
C GLN A 420 3.71 29.55 -14.22
N GLY A 421 2.41 29.85 -14.28
CA GLY A 421 1.88 31.09 -14.85
C GLY A 421 2.43 32.34 -14.16
N ARG A 422 2.36 32.36 -12.82
CA ARG A 422 2.92 33.48 -12.02
C ARG A 422 4.42 33.63 -12.19
N ILE A 423 5.16 32.50 -12.25
CA ILE A 423 6.60 32.52 -12.52
C ILE A 423 6.88 33.12 -13.91
N ASN A 424 6.13 32.71 -14.93
CA ASN A 424 6.29 33.24 -16.29
C ASN A 424 5.98 34.74 -16.36
N GLU A 425 4.94 35.22 -15.68
CA GLU A 425 4.62 36.65 -15.58
C GLU A 425 5.73 37.43 -14.86
N GLN A 426 6.27 36.89 -13.77
CA GLN A 426 7.39 37.50 -13.06
C GLN A 426 8.65 37.57 -13.94
N ILE A 427 8.94 36.53 -14.73
CA ILE A 427 10.05 36.53 -15.69
C ILE A 427 9.84 37.61 -16.76
N LYS A 428 8.63 37.74 -17.32
CA LYS A 428 8.29 38.81 -18.28
C LYS A 428 8.47 40.21 -17.67
N ALA A 429 7.99 40.42 -16.44
CA ALA A 429 8.15 41.67 -15.72
C ALA A 429 9.64 42.01 -15.49
N ASN A 430 10.45 41.01 -15.09
CA ASN A 430 11.90 41.18 -14.92
C ASN A 430 12.61 41.52 -16.24
N LEU A 431 12.21 40.92 -17.36
CA LEU A 431 12.74 41.24 -18.68
C LEU A 431 12.41 42.68 -19.09
N LEU A 432 11.15 43.10 -18.91
CA LEU A 432 10.73 44.49 -19.15
C LEU A 432 11.50 45.47 -18.28
N LEU A 433 11.65 45.17 -16.99
CA LEU A 433 12.41 46.01 -16.06
C LEU A 433 13.87 46.16 -16.51
N ARG A 434 14.50 45.08 -17.00
CA ARG A 434 15.86 45.12 -17.59
C ARG A 434 15.90 46.02 -18.82
N CYS A 435 14.97 45.86 -19.76
CA CYS A 435 14.92 46.70 -20.96
C CYS A 435 14.75 48.19 -20.63
N VAL A 436 13.83 48.52 -19.71
CA VAL A 436 13.60 49.90 -19.26
C VAL A 436 14.82 50.46 -18.53
N SER A 437 15.49 49.65 -17.70
CA SER A 437 16.71 50.06 -17.00
C SER A 437 17.84 50.38 -17.96
N VAL A 438 18.04 49.54 -19.00
CA VAL A 438 19.03 49.79 -20.06
C VAL A 438 18.68 51.05 -20.85
N TRP A 439 17.40 51.23 -21.21
CA TRP A 439 16.96 52.43 -21.91
C TRP A 439 17.17 53.71 -21.09
N MET A 440 16.85 53.69 -19.79
CA MET A 440 17.10 54.83 -18.90
C MET A 440 18.59 55.15 -18.78
N LEU A 441 19.44 54.13 -18.72
CA LEU A 441 20.89 54.30 -18.71
C LEU A 441 21.37 54.95 -20.01
N GLU A 442 20.92 54.44 -21.15
CA GLU A 442 21.24 54.96 -22.48
C GLU A 442 20.76 56.41 -22.66
N ALA A 443 19.55 56.73 -22.20
CA ALA A 443 19.02 58.09 -22.22
C ALA A 443 19.87 59.05 -21.37
N LYS A 444 20.34 58.61 -20.20
CA LYS A 444 21.25 59.39 -19.36
C LYS A 444 22.61 59.58 -20.02
N VAL A 445 23.19 58.53 -20.58
CA VAL A 445 24.48 58.60 -21.32
C VAL A 445 24.37 59.59 -22.48
N ASN A 446 23.32 59.48 -23.31
CA ASN A 446 23.08 60.39 -24.43
C ASN A 446 22.88 61.84 -23.98
N ARG A 447 22.23 62.08 -22.83
CA ARG A 447 22.07 63.43 -22.27
C ARG A 447 23.42 64.02 -21.86
N THR A 448 24.25 63.22 -21.19
CA THR A 448 25.59 63.61 -20.77
C THR A 448 26.50 63.86 -21.98
N ASP A 449 26.47 62.98 -22.97
CA ASP A 449 27.25 63.12 -24.20
C ASP A 449 26.89 64.39 -24.97
N LYS A 450 25.58 64.67 -25.15
CA LYS A 450 25.11 65.94 -25.74
C LYS A 450 25.60 67.16 -24.98
N TYR A 451 25.54 67.13 -23.64
CA TYR A 451 26.00 68.24 -22.81
C TYR A 451 27.50 68.52 -23.01
N TYR A 452 28.34 67.49 -22.96
CA TYR A 452 29.78 67.66 -23.10
C TYR A 452 30.19 67.97 -24.54
N THR A 453 29.54 67.36 -25.54
CA THR A 453 29.74 67.72 -26.95
C THR A 453 29.45 69.19 -27.20
N ASN A 454 28.33 69.71 -26.66
CA ASN A 454 27.99 71.13 -26.76
C ASN A 454 29.02 72.02 -26.07
N LYS A 455 29.46 71.65 -24.85
CA LYS A 455 30.48 72.39 -24.10
C LYS A 455 31.81 72.42 -24.84
N MET A 456 32.22 71.29 -25.43
CA MET A 456 33.47 71.17 -26.17
C MET A 456 33.42 71.95 -27.48
N ASN A 457 32.30 71.93 -28.19
CA ASN A 457 32.08 72.76 -29.38
C ASN A 457 32.13 74.25 -29.04
N HIS A 458 31.54 74.67 -27.92
CA HIS A 458 31.62 76.04 -27.45
C HIS A 458 33.07 76.46 -27.14
N LYS A 459 33.85 75.58 -26.49
CA LYS A 459 35.28 75.81 -26.24
C LYS A 459 36.11 75.86 -27.52
N ARG A 460 35.81 75.00 -28.51
CA ARG A 460 36.45 75.02 -29.83
C ARG A 460 36.17 76.33 -30.56
N GLN A 461 34.92 76.82 -30.54
CA GLN A 461 34.56 78.12 -31.10
C GLN A 461 35.28 79.28 -30.39
N GLN A 462 35.40 79.24 -29.05
CA GLN A 462 36.18 80.22 -28.29
C GLN A 462 37.66 80.22 -28.72
N LEU A 463 38.28 79.06 -28.84
CA LEU A 463 39.68 78.94 -29.31
C LEU A 463 39.86 79.44 -30.74
N GLN A 464 38.93 79.12 -31.65
CA GLN A 464 38.94 79.64 -33.02
C GLN A 464 38.78 81.16 -33.07
N SER A 465 37.95 81.74 -32.19
CA SER A 465 37.81 83.19 -32.06
C SER A 465 39.12 83.83 -31.57
N VAL A 466 39.77 83.25 -30.56
CA VAL A 466 41.07 83.70 -30.07
C VAL A 466 42.15 83.57 -31.15
N GLN A 467 42.17 82.47 -31.90
CA GLN A 467 43.10 82.28 -33.01
C GLN A 467 42.88 83.31 -34.12
N THR A 468 41.62 83.63 -34.43
CA THR A 468 41.28 84.69 -35.39
C THR A 468 41.77 86.07 -34.89
N LEU A 469 41.60 86.36 -33.59
CA LEU A 469 42.12 87.60 -32.98
C LEU A 469 43.65 87.68 -33.07
N PHE A 470 44.36 86.60 -32.78
CA PHE A 470 45.82 86.56 -32.95
C PHE A 470 46.25 86.73 -34.40
N LYS A 471 45.55 86.11 -35.35
CA LYS A 471 45.83 86.31 -36.79
C LYS A 471 45.58 87.76 -37.21
N SER A 472 44.49 88.38 -36.77
CA SER A 472 44.23 89.80 -37.06
C SER A 472 45.25 90.71 -36.40
N PHE A 473 45.68 90.40 -35.17
CA PHE A 473 46.71 91.16 -34.46
C PHE A 473 48.08 91.03 -35.14
N ALA A 474 48.47 89.82 -35.56
CA ALA A 474 49.69 89.59 -36.32
C ALA A 474 49.66 90.34 -37.66
N LYS A 475 48.53 90.31 -38.37
CA LYS A 475 48.33 91.08 -39.60
C LYS A 475 48.44 92.60 -39.36
N GLN A 476 47.83 93.10 -38.28
CA GLN A 476 47.97 94.51 -37.88
C GLN A 476 49.40 94.88 -37.46
N LEU A 477 50.16 93.94 -36.88
CA LEU A 477 51.57 94.14 -36.58
C LEU A 477 52.41 94.22 -37.86
N GLU A 478 52.15 93.33 -38.84
CA GLU A 478 52.80 93.37 -40.16
C GLU A 478 52.46 94.66 -40.91
N GLU A 479 51.19 95.10 -40.89
CA GLU A 479 50.73 96.34 -41.51
C GLU A 479 51.18 97.61 -40.74
N GLY A 480 51.29 97.53 -39.41
CA GLY A 480 51.61 98.65 -38.52
C GLY A 480 53.10 98.88 -38.29
N LEU A 481 53.94 97.83 -38.35
CA LEU A 481 55.40 97.97 -38.35
C LEU A 481 55.94 98.41 -39.72
N GLY A 482 55.20 98.18 -40.81
CA GLY A 482 55.54 98.67 -42.15
C GLY A 482 55.33 100.18 -42.35
N ASN A 483 54.67 100.87 -41.42
CA ASN A 483 54.33 102.30 -41.53
C ASN A 483 54.99 103.20 -40.47
N ILE A 484 56.04 102.73 -39.77
CA ILE A 484 56.78 103.55 -38.79
C ILE A 484 57.82 104.49 -39.46
N GLU A 485 58.03 104.40 -40.78
CA GLU A 485 58.69 105.46 -41.57
C GLU A 485 57.66 106.27 -42.36
N GLY A 486 56.84 107.06 -41.66
CA GLY A 486 55.91 108.00 -42.28
C GLY A 486 55.36 108.99 -41.25
N PRO A 487 55.65 110.30 -41.35
CA PRO A 487 55.33 111.27 -40.31
C PRO A 487 53.90 111.79 -40.44
N GLY A 488 53.22 111.94 -39.29
CA GLY A 488 51.91 112.58 -39.20
C GLY A 488 50.77 111.68 -39.69
N ASP A 489 49.60 111.64 -39.09
CA ASP A 489 48.89 112.78 -38.53
C ASP A 489 47.69 112.27 -37.68
N SER A 490 47.23 113.14 -36.78
CA SER A 490 45.86 113.31 -36.30
C SER A 490 44.80 112.22 -36.57
N SER A 491 44.17 111.68 -35.51
CA SER A 491 42.80 112.10 -35.13
C SER A 491 42.21 111.20 -34.03
N GLY A 492 41.60 111.85 -33.05
CA GLY A 492 40.83 111.19 -32.01
C GLY A 492 39.53 110.60 -32.54
N ARG A 493 39.10 109.47 -31.96
CA ARG A 493 37.72 109.05 -32.03
C ARG A 493 37.27 108.27 -30.80
N THR A 494 36.45 108.97 -30.04
CA THR A 494 35.49 108.55 -29.02
C THR A 494 34.61 107.39 -29.51
N MET A 495 34.50 106.29 -28.75
CA MET A 495 33.40 105.32 -28.86
C MET A 495 33.08 104.69 -27.48
N THR A 496 32.15 105.34 -26.81
CA THR A 496 30.99 104.81 -26.05
C THR A 496 31.01 103.35 -25.56
N ARG A 497 31.06 103.23 -24.23
CA ARG A 497 30.64 102.07 -23.42
C ARG A 497 29.22 101.62 -23.80
N ARG A 498 29.06 100.35 -24.17
CA ARG A 498 27.75 99.68 -24.28
C ARG A 498 27.67 98.58 -23.22
N SER A 499 26.98 98.88 -22.12
CA SER A 499 26.59 97.92 -21.08
C SER A 499 25.68 96.84 -21.69
N LYS A 500 26.00 95.57 -21.46
CA LYS A 500 25.08 94.45 -21.79
C LYS A 500 24.14 94.16 -20.62
N PRO A 501 22.86 93.81 -20.89
CA PRO A 501 21.81 93.67 -19.90
C PRO A 501 21.86 92.30 -19.20
N GLY A 502 21.32 92.26 -17.98
CA GLY A 502 21.36 91.13 -17.06
C GLY A 502 20.75 89.83 -17.58
N MET A 503 21.37 88.72 -17.16
CA MET A 503 20.75 87.40 -17.20
C MET A 503 19.68 87.35 -16.11
N VAL A 504 18.41 87.36 -16.54
CA VAL A 504 17.25 87.04 -15.72
C VAL A 504 17.36 85.56 -15.30
N LYS A 505 17.35 85.33 -13.99
CA LYS A 505 17.24 84.00 -13.37
C LYS A 505 15.79 83.56 -13.51
N ASP A 506 15.52 82.67 -14.45
CA ASP A 506 14.21 82.04 -14.61
C ASP A 506 14.07 80.89 -13.58
N TYR A 507 13.28 81.13 -12.53
CA TYR A 507 12.91 80.12 -11.54
C TYR A 507 11.79 79.25 -12.11
N GLY A 508 12.17 78.29 -12.97
CA GLY A 508 11.29 77.19 -13.37
C GLY A 508 11.21 76.14 -12.26
N SER A 509 10.24 76.30 -11.36
CA SER A 509 9.79 75.24 -10.45
C SER A 509 9.14 74.11 -11.26
N ALA A 510 9.92 73.10 -11.63
CA ALA A 510 9.38 71.82 -12.05
C ALA A 510 9.11 70.99 -10.80
N SER A 511 7.85 71.01 -10.34
CA SER A 511 7.32 69.90 -9.57
C SER A 511 7.21 68.70 -10.52
N LEU A 512 7.62 67.53 -10.07
CA LEU A 512 7.28 66.26 -10.70
C LEU A 512 6.75 65.31 -9.62
N PRO A 513 5.81 64.42 -10.00
CA PRO A 513 5.08 63.51 -9.12
C PRO A 513 5.92 62.35 -8.59
#